data_AF-A0A4Q3RZR3-F1
#
_entry.id   AF-A0A4Q3RZR3-F1
#
_cell.length_a   1.000
_cell.length_b   1.000
_cell.length_c   1.000
_cell.angle_alpha   90.00
_cell.angle_beta   90.00
_cell.angle_gamma   90.00
#
_symmetry.space_group_name_H-M   'P 1'
#
loop_
_entity.id
_entity.type
_entity.pdbx_description
1 polymer ?
#
loop_
_entity_poly.entity_id
_entity_poly.type
_entity_poly.pdbx_seq_one_letter_code
_entity_poly.pdbx_strand_id
1 'polypeptide(L)'
;GGRPEGDNRLDGANPFGDSLFTERNWAIVDALKAVAAEVGEPPAKVALAWTLSRPCVDTVLIGVSKVSQLHDNIGAVGLTLSAEHLAVLDKATQPDLPMLYGLFGDQARRQVVFGGASVTSRR
;
A
#
# COMPACT_ATOMS: atom_id res chain seq x y z
N GLY A 1 -15.64 -28.35 4.00
CA GLY A 1 -14.42 -28.57 4.79
C GLY A 1 -14.00 -27.23 5.35
N GLY A 2 -14.27 -26.99 6.63
CA GLY A 2 -13.85 -25.77 7.32
C GLY A 2 -12.42 -25.95 7.80
N ARG A 3 -11.59 -24.95 7.54
CA ARG A 3 -10.20 -24.89 8.04
C ARG A 3 -10.21 -24.92 9.57
N PRO A 4 -9.30 -25.66 10.23
CA PRO A 4 -9.25 -25.73 11.69
C PRO A 4 -9.01 -24.35 12.33
N GLU A 5 -9.61 -24.12 13.50
CA GLU A 5 -9.40 -22.91 14.30
C GLU A 5 -7.92 -22.83 14.72
N GLY A 6 -7.24 -21.74 14.33
CA GLY A 6 -5.80 -21.53 14.59
C GLY A 6 -4.89 -21.69 13.37
N ASP A 7 -5.40 -22.12 12.21
CA ASP A 7 -4.66 -22.11 10.94
C ASP A 7 -4.77 -20.70 10.31
N ASN A 8 -3.92 -19.76 10.78
CA ASN A 8 -3.81 -18.47 10.12
C ASN A 8 -3.00 -18.62 8.84
N ARG A 9 -3.37 -17.86 7.79
CA ARG A 9 -2.65 -17.86 6.50
C ARG A 9 -1.17 -17.46 6.60
N LEU A 10 -0.75 -16.91 7.73
CA LEU A 10 0.62 -16.49 8.01
C LEU A 10 1.39 -17.52 8.86
N ASP A 11 0.70 -18.54 9.39
CA ASP A 11 1.29 -19.57 10.23
C ASP A 11 1.70 -20.75 9.32
N GLY A 12 3.01 -20.92 9.10
CA GLY A 12 3.56 -22.02 8.28
C GLY A 12 4.74 -21.60 7.41
N ALA A 13 5.19 -22.51 6.54
CA ALA A 13 6.25 -22.24 5.58
C ALA A 13 5.80 -21.16 4.59
N ASN A 14 6.27 -19.93 4.80
CA ASN A 14 5.98 -18.79 3.95
C ASN A 14 6.81 -18.91 2.65
N PRO A 15 6.18 -18.92 1.44
CA PRO A 15 6.93 -18.91 0.17
C PRO A 15 7.80 -17.66 -0.02
N PHE A 16 7.58 -16.63 0.80
CA PHE A 16 8.37 -15.40 0.83
C PHE A 16 9.39 -15.36 1.99
N GLY A 17 9.52 -16.43 2.79
CA GLY A 17 10.48 -16.52 3.89
C GLY A 17 10.37 -15.37 4.91
N ASP A 18 11.51 -14.81 5.30
CA ASP A 18 11.58 -13.71 6.28
C ASP A 18 11.22 -12.34 5.70
N SER A 19 10.87 -12.25 4.40
CA SER A 19 10.62 -10.97 3.74
C SER A 19 9.33 -10.28 4.20
N LEU A 20 8.44 -10.98 4.92
CA LEU A 20 7.19 -10.42 5.45
C LEU A 20 7.41 -9.71 6.80
N PHE A 21 8.27 -10.24 7.67
CA PHE A 21 8.43 -9.75 9.05
C PHE A 21 9.70 -8.92 9.22
N THR A 22 9.93 -7.98 8.31
CA THR A 22 11.08 -7.06 8.35
C THR A 22 10.77 -5.80 9.15
N GLU A 23 11.79 -5.15 9.71
CA GLU A 23 11.63 -3.85 10.39
C GLU A 23 10.97 -2.81 9.49
N ARG A 24 11.29 -2.82 8.19
CA ARG A 24 10.65 -1.95 7.19
C ARG A 24 9.15 -2.19 7.10
N ASN A 25 8.71 -3.45 7.03
CA ASN A 25 7.29 -3.76 6.94
C ASN A 25 6.55 -3.37 8.23
N TRP A 26 7.19 -3.52 9.40
CA TRP A 26 6.63 -3.05 10.67
C TRP A 26 6.49 -1.52 10.71
N ALA A 27 7.49 -0.78 10.23
CA ALA A 27 7.41 0.68 10.12
C ALA A 27 6.26 1.14 9.18
N ILE A 28 6.02 0.41 8.08
CA ILE A 28 4.87 0.65 7.19
C ILE A 28 3.55 0.41 7.94
N VAL A 29 3.46 -0.68 8.69
CA VAL A 29 2.26 -1.00 9.49
C VAL A 29 1.99 0.08 10.55
N ASP A 30 3.03 0.60 11.18
CA ASP A 30 2.88 1.66 12.19
C ASP A 30 2.41 2.98 11.58
N ALA A 31 2.96 3.38 10.42
CA ALA A 31 2.47 4.54 9.68
C ALA A 31 1.00 4.36 9.25
N LEU A 32 0.63 3.17 8.77
CA LEU A 32 -0.76 2.84 8.42
C LEU A 32 -1.69 2.95 9.62
N LYS A 33 -1.29 2.44 10.79
CA LYS A 33 -2.09 2.52 12.03
C LYS A 33 -2.28 3.97 12.49
N ALA A 34 -1.25 4.81 12.38
CA ALA A 34 -1.35 6.23 12.73
C ALA A 34 -2.40 6.94 11.85
N VAL A 35 -2.32 6.78 10.53
CA VAL A 35 -3.31 7.34 9.59
C VAL A 35 -4.70 6.76 9.85
N ALA A 36 -4.80 5.46 10.13
CA ALA A 36 -6.08 4.83 10.44
C ALA A 36 -6.74 5.38 11.71
N ALA A 37 -5.94 5.71 12.74
CA ALA A 37 -6.43 6.35 13.94
C ALA A 37 -6.96 7.77 13.68
N GLU A 38 -6.27 8.56 12.84
CA GLU A 38 -6.71 9.91 12.44
C GLU A 38 -7.99 9.89 11.61
N VAL A 39 -8.11 8.91 10.71
CA VAL A 39 -9.28 8.72 9.84
C VAL A 39 -10.47 8.11 10.61
N GLY A 40 -10.22 7.42 11.73
CA GLY A 40 -11.26 6.76 12.53
C GLY A 40 -11.76 5.45 11.91
N GLU A 41 -10.92 4.78 11.11
CA GLU A 41 -11.28 3.60 10.34
C GLU A 41 -10.31 2.43 10.56
N PRO A 42 -10.70 1.17 10.30
CA PRO A 42 -9.79 0.04 10.42
C PRO A 42 -8.55 0.15 9.50
N PRO A 43 -7.34 -0.25 9.94
CA PRO A 43 -6.12 -0.19 9.12
C PRO A 43 -6.25 -0.89 7.75
N ALA A 44 -6.97 -2.03 7.72
CA ALA A 44 -7.24 -2.74 6.46
C ALA A 44 -8.04 -1.89 5.47
N LYS A 45 -9.02 -1.12 5.97
CA LYS A 45 -9.85 -0.22 5.16
C LYS A 45 -9.01 0.92 4.56
N VAL A 46 -8.13 1.50 5.36
CA VAL A 46 -7.20 2.56 4.93
C VAL A 46 -6.21 2.04 3.88
N ALA A 47 -5.67 0.83 4.07
CA ALA A 47 -4.75 0.22 3.11
C ALA A 47 -5.43 -0.02 1.74
N LEU A 48 -6.69 -0.47 1.75
CA LEU A 48 -7.48 -0.66 0.53
C LEU A 48 -7.78 0.68 -0.16
N ALA A 49 -8.19 1.70 0.60
CA ALA A 49 -8.43 3.05 0.08
C ALA A 49 -7.16 3.67 -0.53
N TRP A 50 -6.01 3.51 0.13
CA TRP A 50 -4.72 3.93 -0.42
C TRP A 50 -4.40 3.18 -1.72
N THR A 51 -4.58 1.86 -1.75
CA THR A 51 -4.32 1.05 -2.95
C THR A 51 -5.19 1.49 -4.13
N LEU A 52 -6.49 1.74 -3.90
CA LEU A 52 -7.42 2.23 -4.92
C LEU A 52 -7.10 3.65 -5.40
N SER A 53 -6.42 4.46 -4.59
CA SER A 53 -6.00 5.82 -4.98
C SER A 53 -4.77 5.84 -5.90
N ARG A 54 -4.06 4.71 -6.05
CA ARG A 54 -2.82 4.64 -6.81
C ARG A 54 -3.08 4.78 -8.32
N PRO A 55 -2.20 5.48 -9.05
CA PRO A 55 -2.25 5.48 -10.51
C PRO A 55 -2.20 4.05 -11.06
N CYS A 56 -3.02 3.78 -12.09
CA CYS A 56 -3.09 2.51 -12.80
C CYS A 56 -3.66 1.31 -12.00
N VAL A 57 -4.34 1.56 -10.88
CA VAL A 57 -5.10 0.53 -10.16
C VAL A 57 -6.58 0.65 -10.49
N ASP A 58 -7.08 -0.23 -11.37
CA ASP A 58 -8.51 -0.28 -11.73
C ASP A 58 -9.35 -1.14 -10.77
N THR A 59 -8.75 -2.17 -10.17
CA THR A 59 -9.44 -3.09 -9.26
C THR A 59 -8.50 -3.69 -8.23
N VAL A 60 -9.05 -4.01 -7.05
CA VAL A 60 -8.34 -4.67 -5.95
C VAL A 60 -9.01 -5.99 -5.64
N LEU A 61 -8.24 -7.08 -5.74
CA LEU A 61 -8.70 -8.42 -5.39
C LEU A 61 -8.56 -8.65 -3.88
N ILE A 62 -9.67 -8.98 -3.22
CA ILE A 62 -9.71 -9.21 -1.76
C ILE A 62 -10.15 -10.65 -1.49
N GLY A 63 -9.34 -11.41 -0.75
CA GLY A 63 -9.71 -12.74 -0.25
C GLY A 63 -10.37 -12.64 1.12
N VAL A 64 -11.61 -13.08 1.25
CA VAL A 64 -12.34 -13.14 2.53
C VAL A 64 -12.57 -14.59 2.95
N SER A 65 -12.40 -14.90 4.24
CA SER A 65 -12.73 -16.22 4.79
C SER A 65 -14.11 -16.26 5.48
N LYS A 66 -14.67 -15.09 5.80
CA LYS A 66 -16.02 -14.90 6.34
C LYS A 66 -16.74 -13.78 5.60
N VAL A 67 -18.04 -13.93 5.35
CA VAL A 67 -18.87 -12.92 4.66
C VAL A 67 -18.92 -11.59 5.43
N SER A 68 -18.83 -11.61 6.76
CA SER A 68 -18.76 -10.37 7.56
C SER A 68 -17.52 -9.52 7.22
N GLN A 69 -16.37 -10.14 6.98
CA GLN A 69 -15.15 -9.44 6.56
C GLN A 69 -15.29 -8.78 5.18
N LEU A 70 -16.18 -9.30 4.33
CA LEU A 70 -16.46 -8.68 3.04
C LEU A 70 -17.17 -7.35 3.22
N HIS A 71 -18.14 -7.24 4.14
CA HIS A 71 -18.84 -5.99 4.40
C HIS A 71 -17.92 -4.91 5.00
N ASP A 72 -17.05 -5.30 5.94
CA ASP A 72 -16.08 -4.38 6.54
C ASP A 72 -15.07 -3.86 5.50
N ASN A 73 -14.63 -4.73 4.59
CA ASN A 73 -13.69 -4.36 3.52
C ASN A 73 -14.35 -3.58 2.38
N ILE A 74 -15.60 -3.89 2.00
CA ILE A 74 -16.34 -3.14 0.97
C ILE A 74 -16.63 -1.71 1.41
N GLY A 75 -16.77 -1.46 2.72
CA GLY A 75 -16.86 -0.10 3.25
C GLY A 75 -15.67 0.80 2.86
N ALA A 76 -14.52 0.23 2.49
CA ALA A 76 -13.34 0.96 2.04
C ALA A 76 -13.54 1.69 0.70
N VAL A 77 -14.45 1.21 -0.15
CA VAL A 77 -14.68 1.74 -1.51
C VAL A 77 -15.17 3.19 -1.48
N GLY A 78 -15.71 3.67 -0.35
CA GLY A 78 -16.15 5.06 -0.17
C GLY A 78 -15.18 5.96 0.59
N LEU A 79 -14.05 5.44 1.10
CA LEU A 79 -13.13 6.21 1.93
C LEU A 79 -12.17 7.03 1.05
N THR A 80 -12.26 8.36 1.15
CA THR A 80 -11.30 9.28 0.50
C THR A 80 -10.27 9.75 1.52
N LEU A 81 -9.00 9.44 1.26
CA LEU A 81 -7.88 9.91 2.09
C LEU A 81 -7.48 11.33 1.69
N SER A 82 -7.09 12.14 2.66
CA SER A 82 -6.55 13.48 2.40
C SER A 82 -5.20 13.40 1.70
N ALA A 83 -4.77 14.49 1.05
CA ALA A 83 -3.45 14.55 0.42
C ALA A 83 -2.31 14.32 1.44
N GLU A 84 -2.50 14.74 2.69
CA GLU A 84 -1.54 14.53 3.78
C GLU A 84 -1.45 13.05 4.17
N HIS A 85 -2.59 12.37 4.33
CA HIS A 85 -2.62 10.94 4.61
C HIS A 85 -1.95 10.14 3.48
N LEU A 86 -2.25 10.48 2.23
CA LEU A 86 -1.64 9.84 1.06
C LEU A 86 -0.12 10.05 1.04
N ALA A 87 0.36 11.27 1.34
CA ALA A 87 1.79 11.57 1.38
C ALA A 87 2.53 10.77 2.46
N VAL A 88 1.92 10.59 3.64
CA VAL A 88 2.48 9.76 4.72
C VAL A 88 2.63 8.31 4.28
N LEU A 89 1.57 7.73 3.70
CA LEU A 89 1.56 6.33 3.27
C LEU A 89 2.49 6.10 2.07
N ASP A 90 2.52 7.02 1.11
CA ASP A 90 3.43 6.96 -0.04
C ASP A 90 4.89 7.02 0.42
N LYS A 91 5.22 7.88 1.39
CA LYS A 91 6.58 7.97 1.93
C LYS A 91 6.97 6.69 2.67
N ALA A 92 6.09 6.15 3.51
CA ALA A 92 6.36 4.93 4.26
C ALA A 92 6.56 3.72 3.33
N THR A 93 5.79 3.65 2.24
CA THR A 93 5.79 2.50 1.32
C THR A 93 6.80 2.59 0.17
N GLN A 94 7.58 3.68 0.06
CA GLN A 94 8.53 3.84 -1.04
C GLN A 94 9.47 2.62 -1.14
N PRO A 95 9.55 1.98 -2.33
CA PRO A 95 10.47 0.87 -2.54
C PRO A 95 11.91 1.37 -2.51
N ASP A 96 12.78 0.59 -1.88
CA ASP A 96 14.20 0.73 -2.11
C ASP A 96 14.51 0.15 -3.50
N LEU A 97 14.78 1.03 -4.46
CA LEU A 97 15.00 0.64 -5.85
C LEU A 97 16.46 0.26 -6.04
N PRO A 98 16.77 -0.99 -6.47
CA PRO A 98 18.13 -1.34 -6.86
C PRO A 98 18.68 -0.38 -7.91
N MET A 99 19.99 -0.14 -7.91
CA MET A 99 20.68 0.88 -8.73
C MET A 99 20.14 1.02 -10.16
N LEU A 100 19.91 -0.10 -10.87
CA LEU A 100 19.42 -0.08 -12.25
C LEU A 100 17.96 0.40 -12.37
N TYR A 101 17.10 0.08 -11.41
CA TYR A 101 15.73 0.60 -11.35
C TYR A 101 15.67 2.04 -10.81
N GLY A 102 16.66 2.45 -10.01
CA GLY A 102 16.83 3.83 -9.57
C GLY A 102 17.00 4.82 -10.74
N LEU A 103 17.59 4.39 -11.86
CA LEU A 103 17.70 5.19 -13.10
C LEU A 103 16.33 5.54 -13.70
N PHE A 104 15.30 4.73 -13.45
CA PHE A 104 13.93 4.98 -13.90
C PHE A 104 13.07 5.71 -12.85
N GLY A 105 13.63 6.02 -11.67
CA GLY A 105 12.96 6.83 -10.66
C GLY A 105 12.69 8.26 -11.16
N ASP A 106 11.66 8.92 -10.62
CA ASP A 106 11.18 10.19 -11.18
C ASP A 106 12.25 11.30 -11.18
N GLN A 107 13.14 11.30 -10.18
CA GLN A 107 14.28 12.23 -10.11
C GLN A 107 15.33 11.95 -11.19
N ALA A 108 15.74 10.69 -11.35
CA ALA A 108 16.71 10.30 -12.36
C ALA A 108 16.16 10.51 -13.77
N ARG A 109 14.89 10.19 -14.02
CA ARG A 109 14.20 10.44 -15.29
C ARG A 109 14.16 11.93 -15.63
N ARG A 110 13.86 12.81 -14.67
CA ARG A 110 13.91 14.28 -14.88
C ARG A 110 15.30 14.76 -15.27
N GLN A 111 16.35 14.23 -14.67
CA GLN A 111 17.72 14.62 -15.01
C GLN A 111 18.21 14.03 -16.33
N VAL A 112 17.96 12.74 -16.58
CA VAL A 112 18.48 12.01 -17.75
C VAL A 112 17.68 12.31 -19.02
N VAL A 113 16.35 12.41 -18.93
CA VAL A 113 15.48 12.62 -20.10
C VAL A 113 15.25 14.10 -20.38
N PHE A 114 15.12 14.93 -19.33
CA PHE A 114 14.78 16.35 -19.47
C PHE A 114 15.90 17.31 -19.05
N GLY A 115 17.11 16.81 -18.77
CA GLY A 115 18.25 17.64 -18.40
C GLY A 115 18.03 18.50 -17.15
N GLY A 116 17.09 18.10 -16.27
CA GLY A 116 16.71 18.87 -15.09
C GLY A 116 15.66 19.97 -15.32
N ALA A 117 15.11 20.10 -16.53
CA ALA A 117 14.04 21.05 -16.81
C ALA A 117 12.67 20.54 -16.31
N SER A 118 11.88 21.43 -15.70
CA SER A 118 10.50 21.13 -15.30
C SER A 118 9.56 21.24 -16.51
N VAL A 119 9.12 20.11 -17.07
CA VAL A 119 8.14 20.11 -18.15
C VAL A 119 6.73 20.10 -17.55
N THR A 120 6.08 21.26 -17.55
CA THR A 120 4.64 21.35 -17.30
C THR A 120 3.91 21.12 -18.62
N SER A 121 3.15 20.02 -18.70
CA SER A 121 2.23 19.79 -19.81
C SER A 121 1.18 20.91 -19.83
N ARG A 122 1.15 21.69 -20.91
CA ARG A 122 0.10 22.66 -21.18
C ARG A 122 -0.97 21.96 -22.00
N ARG A 123 -2.15 21.79 -21.42
CA ARG A 123 -3.35 21.33 -22.13
C ARG A 123 -3.98 22.50 -22.89
#